data_AF-A0A849TJ10-F1
#
_entry.id   AF-A0A849TJ10-F1
#
_cell.length_a   1.000
_cell.length_b   1.000
_cell.length_c   1.000
_cell.angle_alpha   90.00
_cell.angle_beta   90.00
_cell.angle_gamma   90.00
#
_symmetry.space_group_name_H-M   'P 1'
#
loop_
_entity.id
_entity.type
_entity.pdbx_description
1 polymer ?
#
loop_
_entity_poly.entity_id
_entity_poly.type
_entity_poly.pdbx_seq_one_letter_code
_entity_poly.pdbx_strand_id
1 'polypeptide(L)' 'HANFIVNVGGATAADIENLINQVQVVVQQKLGVALQCEVRLVGEKHV' A
#
# COMPACT_ATOMS: atom_id res chain seq x y z
N HIS A 1 -13.19 -4.04 -6.22
CA HIS A 1 -12.29 -3.50 -7.27
C HIS A 1 -10.87 -3.56 -6.73
N ALA A 2 -9.92 -4.21 -7.43
CA ALA A 2 -8.60 -4.54 -6.86
C ALA A 2 -7.74 -3.32 -6.45
N ASN A 3 -7.92 -2.18 -7.12
CA ASN A 3 -7.16 -0.95 -6.82
C ASN A 3 -7.68 -0.18 -5.60
N PHE A 4 -8.70 -0.68 -4.90
CA PHE A 4 -9.22 -0.05 -3.69
C PHE A 4 -8.67 -0.74 -2.46
N ILE A 5 -7.98 0.02 -1.62
CA ILE A 5 -7.72 -0.36 -0.24
C ILE A 5 -8.86 0.19 0.60
N VAL A 6 -9.61 -0.69 1.26
CA VAL A 6 -10.77 -0.34 2.06
C VAL A 6 -10.46 -0.60 3.53
N ASN A 7 -10.58 0.42 4.37
CA ASN A 7 -10.58 0.24 5.81
C ASN A 7 -11.98 -0.20 6.25
N VAL A 8 -12.11 -1.48 6.62
CA VAL A 8 -13.38 -2.04 7.14
C VAL A 8 -13.59 -1.79 8.64
N GLY A 9 -12.63 -1.12 9.29
CA GLY A 9 -12.63 -0.77 10.70
C GLY A 9 -11.26 -1.00 11.34
N GLY A 10 -10.78 -0.03 12.12
CA GLY A 10 -9.59 -0.18 12.96
C GLY A 10 -8.23 -0.16 12.26
N ALA A 11 -8.16 -0.09 10.92
CA ALA A 11 -6.88 -0.01 10.23
C ALA A 11 -6.19 1.34 10.47
N THR A 12 -4.90 1.29 10.77
CA THR A 12 -4.01 2.43 10.97
C THR A 12 -3.36 2.86 9.64
N ALA A 13 -2.73 4.05 9.62
CA ALA A 13 -1.94 4.48 8.46
C ALA A 13 -0.82 3.46 8.12
N ALA A 14 -0.19 2.88 9.14
CA ALA A 14 0.85 1.87 8.96
C ALA A 14 0.30 0.60 8.27
N ASP A 15 -0.92 0.17 8.59
CA ASP A 15 -1.55 -1.00 7.95
C ASP A 15 -1.76 -0.75 6.45
N ILE A 16 -2.20 0.46 6.09
CA ILE A 16 -2.40 0.85 4.69
C ILE A 16 -1.06 0.93 3.95
N GLU A 17 -0.04 1.57 4.54
CA GLU A 17 1.30 1.63 3.95
C GLU A 17 1.92 0.24 3.75
N ASN A 18 1.78 -0.65 4.73
CA ASN A 18 2.27 -2.02 4.64
C ASN A 18 1.57 -2.81 3.53
N LEU A 19 0.25 -2.63 3.37
CA LEU A 19 -0.50 -3.28 2.30
C LEU A 19 -0.08 -2.76 0.91
N ILE A 20 0.15 -1.45 0.77
CA ILE A 20 0.70 -0.87 -0.46
C ILE A 20 2.05 -1.51 -0.81
N ASN A 21 2.98 -1.55 0.15
CA ASN A 21 4.30 -2.14 -0.04
C ASN A 21 4.22 -3.63 -0.42
N GLN A 22 3.34 -4.39 0.24
CA GLN A 22 3.14 -5.81 -0.06
C GLN A 22 2.65 -6.02 -1.49
N VAL A 23 1.65 -5.23 -1.93
CA VAL A 23 1.12 -5.32 -3.30
C VAL A 23 2.20 -4.97 -4.33
N GLN A 24 2.98 -3.91 -4.10
CA GLN A 24 4.09 -3.54 -4.99
C GLN A 24 5.13 -4.67 -5.12
N VAL A 25 5.55 -5.28 -4.01
CA VAL A 25 6.51 -6.40 -4.01
C VAL A 25 5.94 -7.61 -4.78
N VAL A 26 4.70 -7.99 -4.49
CA VAL A 26 4.08 -9.17 -5.13
C VAL A 26 3.90 -8.95 -6.63
N VAL A 27 3.50 -7.76 -7.07
CA VAL A 27 3.32 -7.44 -8.50
C VAL A 27 4.67 -7.43 -9.22
N GLN A 28 5.71 -6.83 -8.60
CA GLN A 28 7.05 -6.86 -9.15
C GLN A 28 7.56 -8.30 -9.29
N GLN A 29 7.36 -9.15 -8.28
CA GLN A 29 7.84 -10.54 -8.30
C GLN A 29 7.10 -11.40 -9.33
N LYS A 30 5.78 -11.24 -9.45
CA LYS A 30 4.96 -12.10 -10.31
C LYS A 30 4.91 -11.65 -11.77
N LEU A 31 4.95 -10.34 -12.01
CA LEU A 31 4.72 -9.75 -13.32
C LEU A 31 5.90 -8.95 -13.85
N GLY A 32 6.94 -8.70 -13.02
CA GLY A 32 8.09 -7.87 -13.41
C GLY A 32 7.75 -6.39 -13.54
N VAL A 33 6.59 -5.96 -13.06
CA VAL A 33 6.09 -4.57 -13.18
C VAL A 33 6.25 -3.82 -11.86
N ALA A 34 6.91 -2.66 -11.93
CA ALA A 34 7.07 -1.76 -10.79
C ALA A 34 5.88 -0.80 -10.72
N LEU A 35 5.02 -0.97 -9.71
CA LEU A 35 3.88 -0.09 -9.50
C LEU A 35 4.31 1.23 -8.84
N GLN A 36 3.86 2.35 -9.40
CA GLN A 36 4.01 3.67 -8.78
C GLN A 36 2.77 4.00 -7.96
N CYS A 37 2.98 4.53 -6.76
CA CYS A 37 1.87 4.94 -5.89
C CYS A 37 1.29 6.28 -6.39
N GLU A 38 0.00 6.31 -6.71
CA GLU A 38 -0.70 7.54 -7.12
C GLU A 38 -0.99 8.45 -5.91
N VAL A 39 -1.33 7.86 -4.77
CA VAL A 39 -1.68 8.60 -3.56
C VAL A 39 -0.44 9.13 -2.85
N ARG A 40 -0.58 10.31 -2.23
CA ARG A 40 0.48 10.91 -1.42
C ARG A 40 0.35 10.45 0.02
N LEU A 41 1.45 9.94 0.58
CA LEU A 41 1.58 9.69 2.01
C LEU A 41 1.95 11.00 2.71
N VAL A 42 1.24 11.34 3.78
CA VAL A 42 1.46 12.56 4.57
C VAL A 42 1.60 12.19 6.05
N GLY A 43 2.42 12.95 6.77
CA GLY A 43 2.74 12.69 8.17
C GLY A 43 4.14 12.11 8.37
N GLU A 44 4.52 11.93 9.63
CA GLU A 44 5.82 11.40 10.03
C GLU A 44 5.68 9.95 10.49
N LYS A 45 6.71 9.14 10.23
CA LYS A 45 6.77 7.78 10.76
C LYS A 45 7.01 7.87 12.26
N HIS A 46 6.04 7.43 13.05
CA HIS A 46 6.26 7.16 14.46
C HIS A 46 7.05 5.85 14.57
N VAL A 47 8.30 5.96 15.03
CA VAL A 47 9.21 4.84 15.27
C VAL A 47 8.99 4.27 16.66
#